data_AF-A0A1Y0EC85-F1
#
_entry.id   AF-A0A1Y0EC85-F1
#
_cell.length_a   1.000
_cell.length_b   1.000
_cell.length_c   1.000
_cell.angle_alpha   90.00
_cell.angle_beta   90.00
_cell.angle_gamma   90.00
#
_symmetry.space_group_name_H-M   'P 1'
#
loop_
_entity.id
_entity.type
_entity.pdbx_description
1 polymer ?
#
loop_
_entity_poly.entity_id
_entity_poly.type
_entity_poly.pdbx_seq_one_letter_code
_entity_poly.pdbx_strand_id
1 'polypeptide(L)'
;MTRTTIAIMVVLLATIGLAGSLSAQAQLRDEPRVRDGIIYVGMAYEIAQKCDNIRARTLRGLTYLQSLRNTARNLGYSEAEIDAYIDDRAEKQRLEDIARAQLAALGAVVADPASYCRVGQAQIAANTRVGWLLR
;
A
#
# COMPACT_ATOMS: atom_id res chain seq x y z
N MET A 1 54.24 14.85 44.75
CA MET A 1 53.69 16.11 44.20
C MET A 1 53.41 15.84 42.73
N THR A 2 52.20 15.78 42.19
CA THR A 2 51.04 16.70 42.28
C THR A 2 49.75 16.03 41.76
N ARG A 3 48.64 16.25 42.48
CA ARG A 3 47.25 16.54 42.01
C ARG A 3 46.43 15.40 41.37
N THR A 4 45.56 14.69 42.11
CA THR A 4 44.12 14.96 42.42
C THR A 4 43.13 14.87 41.24
N THR A 5 42.35 13.78 41.24
CA THR A 5 40.88 13.62 41.00
C THR A 5 40.15 14.33 39.85
N ILE A 6 39.35 13.55 39.08
CA ILE A 6 37.97 13.77 38.55
C ILE A 6 37.67 12.52 37.67
N ALA A 7 36.90 11.51 38.11
CA ALA A 7 35.43 11.40 38.12
C ALA A 7 34.75 11.58 36.73
N ILE A 8 34.24 10.46 36.20
CA ILE A 8 32.97 10.32 35.45
C ILE A 8 32.84 11.11 34.13
N MET A 9 32.82 10.39 33.01
CA MET A 9 31.77 10.56 32.00
C MET A 9 31.58 9.27 31.19
N VAL A 10 30.47 8.59 31.50
CA VAL A 10 29.78 7.70 30.57
C VAL A 10 29.37 8.57 29.38
N VAL A 11 30.05 8.44 28.24
CA VAL A 11 29.53 8.99 26.98
C VAL A 11 28.99 7.84 26.16
N LEU A 12 27.68 7.70 26.33
CA LEU A 12 26.76 6.96 25.49
C LEU A 12 26.88 7.48 24.04
N LEU A 13 27.66 6.81 23.18
CA LEU A 13 27.52 6.98 21.73
C LEU A 13 26.68 5.84 21.17
N ALA A 14 25.37 5.91 21.45
CA ALA A 14 24.37 5.26 20.63
C ALA A 14 24.11 6.18 19.42
N THR A 15 25.02 6.18 18.44
CA THR A 15 24.73 6.72 17.11
C THR A 15 23.85 5.73 16.37
N ILE A 16 22.56 5.68 16.71
CA ILE A 16 21.56 5.04 15.85
C ILE A 16 21.27 6.06 14.75
N GLY A 17 21.99 5.90 13.63
CA GLY A 17 21.80 6.73 12.45
C GLY A 17 20.38 6.62 11.92
N LEU A 18 19.81 7.76 11.52
CA LEU A 18 18.52 7.91 10.84
C LEU A 18 18.50 7.29 9.41
N ALA A 19 19.25 6.22 9.16
CA ALA A 19 19.30 5.53 7.86
C ALA A 19 18.16 4.50 7.67
N GLY A 20 17.33 4.27 8.69
CA GLY A 20 16.31 3.21 8.68
C GLY A 20 15.09 3.47 7.81
N SER A 21 14.62 4.72 7.71
CA SER A 21 13.32 5.05 7.10
C SER A 21 13.26 4.79 5.59
N LEU A 22 14.33 5.11 4.84
CA LEU A 22 14.37 4.84 3.40
C LEU A 22 14.45 3.33 3.10
N SER A 23 15.10 2.56 3.99
CA SER A 23 15.23 1.11 3.83
C SER A 23 13.93 0.38 4.12
N ALA A 24 13.17 0.81 5.13
CA ALA A 24 11.88 0.22 5.48
C ALA A 24 10.82 0.50 4.39
N GLN A 25 10.83 1.71 3.82
CA GLN A 25 10.00 2.07 2.66
C GLN A 25 10.25 1.11 1.48
N ALA A 26 11.53 0.91 1.12
CA ALA A 26 11.90 0.00 0.03
C ALA A 26 11.46 -1.44 0.31
N GLN A 27 11.58 -1.91 1.56
CA GLN A 27 11.15 -3.26 1.92
C GLN A 27 9.62 -3.43 1.92
N LEU A 28 8.84 -2.42 2.37
CA LEU A 28 7.37 -2.45 2.26
C LEU A 28 6.88 -2.43 0.81
N ARG A 29 7.59 -1.70 -0.07
CA ARG A 29 7.33 -1.68 -1.52
C ARG A 29 7.51 -3.05 -2.17
N ASP A 30 8.44 -3.84 -1.65
CA ASP A 30 8.80 -5.16 -2.17
C ASP A 30 7.97 -6.30 -1.56
N GLU A 31 7.18 -6.05 -0.51
CA GLU A 31 6.27 -7.02 0.09
C GLU A 31 5.04 -7.25 -0.82
N PRO A 32 4.97 -8.38 -1.57
CA PRO A 32 3.96 -8.55 -2.60
C PRO A 32 2.55 -8.57 -2.04
N ARG A 33 2.37 -9.11 -0.82
CA ARG A 33 1.03 -9.20 -0.22
C ARG A 33 0.44 -7.84 0.11
N VAL A 34 1.26 -6.90 0.58
CA VAL A 34 0.84 -5.53 0.88
C VAL A 34 0.66 -4.74 -0.42
N ARG A 35 1.67 -4.77 -1.29
CA ARG A 35 1.67 -4.06 -2.58
C ARG A 35 0.48 -4.47 -3.45
N ASP A 36 0.35 -5.77 -3.74
CA ASP A 36 -0.69 -6.27 -4.64
C ASP A 36 -2.07 -6.07 -4.03
N GLY A 37 -2.19 -6.17 -2.70
CA GLY A 37 -3.42 -5.87 -1.99
C GLY A 37 -3.90 -4.42 -2.19
N ILE A 38 -2.99 -3.45 -2.09
CA ILE A 38 -3.30 -2.03 -2.36
C ILE A 38 -3.68 -1.83 -3.83
N ILE A 39 -2.96 -2.47 -4.75
CA ILE A 39 -3.27 -2.43 -6.19
C ILE A 39 -4.69 -2.95 -6.45
N TYR A 40 -5.09 -4.08 -5.87
CA TYR A 40 -6.44 -4.63 -6.04
C TYR A 40 -7.53 -3.69 -5.52
N VAL A 41 -7.28 -2.98 -4.42
CA VAL A 41 -8.21 -1.96 -3.91
C VAL A 41 -8.29 -0.78 -4.89
N GLY A 42 -7.16 -0.32 -5.41
CA GLY A 42 -7.11 0.74 -6.44
C GLY A 42 -7.86 0.35 -7.71
N MET A 43 -7.69 -0.88 -8.20
CA MET A 43 -8.43 -1.40 -9.36
C MET A 43 -9.94 -1.42 -9.11
N ALA A 44 -10.38 -1.94 -7.96
CA ALA A 44 -11.80 -1.98 -7.60
C ALA A 44 -12.39 -0.57 -7.46
N TYR A 45 -11.63 0.36 -6.88
CA TYR A 45 -12.05 1.75 -6.76
C TYR A 45 -12.20 2.40 -8.15
N GLU A 46 -11.20 2.30 -9.03
CA GLU A 46 -11.27 2.86 -10.39
C GLU A 46 -12.45 2.30 -11.18
N ILE A 47 -12.70 0.99 -11.12
CA ILE A 47 -13.88 0.37 -11.75
C ILE A 47 -15.17 1.01 -11.23
N ALA A 48 -15.33 1.15 -9.91
CA ALA A 48 -16.52 1.74 -9.31
C ALA A 48 -16.68 3.23 -9.64
N GLN A 49 -15.60 3.95 -9.94
CA GLN A 49 -15.63 5.36 -10.36
C GLN A 49 -16.00 5.53 -11.83
N LYS A 50 -15.69 4.54 -12.68
CA LYS A 50 -15.92 4.59 -14.14
C LYS A 50 -17.17 3.84 -14.59
N CYS A 51 -17.69 2.93 -13.77
CA CYS A 51 -18.87 2.13 -14.08
C CYS A 51 -20.05 2.48 -13.19
N ASP A 52 -21.11 3.06 -13.78
CA ASP A 52 -22.30 3.49 -13.02
C ASP A 52 -23.10 2.32 -12.39
N ASN A 53 -22.95 1.11 -12.93
CA ASN A 53 -23.70 -0.07 -12.50
C ASN A 53 -22.94 -0.95 -11.48
N ILE A 54 -21.71 -0.59 -11.12
CA ILE A 54 -20.89 -1.35 -10.16
C ILE A 54 -20.45 -0.42 -9.05
N ARG A 55 -20.59 -0.86 -7.81
CA ARG A 55 -20.20 -0.10 -6.63
C ARG A 55 -19.10 -0.81 -5.87
N ALA A 56 -18.16 -0.03 -5.34
CA ALA A 56 -17.21 -0.55 -4.37
C ALA A 56 -17.94 -0.98 -3.09
N ARG A 57 -17.56 -2.14 -2.53
CA ARG A 57 -17.94 -2.56 -1.19
C ARG A 57 -17.04 -1.85 -0.18
N THR A 58 -17.27 -0.55 0.03
CA THR A 58 -16.40 0.34 0.82
C THR A 58 -15.99 -0.25 2.17
N LEU A 59 -16.94 -0.82 2.93
CA LEU A 59 -16.63 -1.44 4.22
C LEU A 59 -15.64 -2.60 4.08
N ARG A 60 -15.76 -3.44 3.04
CA ARG A 60 -14.80 -4.52 2.76
C ARG A 60 -13.45 -4.00 2.31
N GLY A 61 -13.43 -2.92 1.53
CA GLY A 61 -12.19 -2.26 1.12
C GLY A 61 -11.42 -1.73 2.33
N LEU A 62 -12.09 -1.02 3.24
CA LEU A 62 -11.50 -0.49 4.46
C LEU A 62 -10.98 -1.59 5.39
N THR A 63 -11.76 -2.65 5.62
CA THR A 63 -11.31 -3.77 6.46
C THR A 63 -10.14 -4.53 5.83
N TYR A 64 -10.11 -4.65 4.50
CA TYR A 64 -8.99 -5.25 3.79
C TYR A 64 -7.73 -4.40 3.90
N LEU A 65 -7.80 -3.09 3.67
CA LEU A 65 -6.67 -2.17 3.87
C LEU A 65 -6.12 -2.24 5.30
N GLN A 66 -6.99 -2.30 6.31
CA GLN A 66 -6.56 -2.50 7.69
C GLN A 66 -5.84 -3.84 7.89
N SER A 67 -6.29 -4.91 7.22
CA SER A 67 -5.59 -6.20 7.26
C SER A 67 -4.20 -6.14 6.63
N LEU A 68 -3.99 -5.32 5.60
CA LEU A 68 -2.68 -5.11 4.98
C LEU A 68 -1.75 -4.34 5.92
N ARG A 69 -2.27 -3.28 6.57
CA ARG A 69 -1.56 -2.58 7.65
C ARG A 69 -1.13 -3.54 8.75
N ASN A 70 -2.04 -4.39 9.24
CA ASN A 70 -1.71 -5.40 10.25
C ASN A 70 -0.67 -6.42 9.75
N THR A 71 -0.68 -6.74 8.46
CA THR A 71 0.32 -7.62 7.86
C THR A 71 1.70 -6.99 7.91
N ALA A 72 1.82 -5.71 7.53
CA ALA A 72 3.07 -4.96 7.67
C ALA A 72 3.55 -4.94 9.14
N ARG A 73 2.67 -4.67 10.10
CA ARG A 73 3.04 -4.72 11.52
C ARG A 73 3.59 -6.07 11.96
N ASN A 74 2.96 -7.17 11.50
CA ASN A 74 3.41 -8.53 11.83
C ASN A 74 4.76 -8.87 11.20
N LEU A 75 5.17 -8.18 10.15
CA LEU A 75 6.50 -8.28 9.55
C LEU A 75 7.56 -7.45 10.29
N GLY A 76 7.18 -6.70 11.33
CA GLY A 76 8.09 -5.94 12.18
C GLY A 76 8.19 -4.45 11.87
N TYR A 77 7.42 -3.95 10.88
CA TYR A 77 7.40 -2.52 10.58
C TYR A 77 6.67 -1.74 11.68
N SER A 78 7.25 -0.62 12.07
CA SER A 78 6.63 0.34 12.99
C SER A 78 5.48 1.09 12.31
N GLU A 79 4.56 1.65 13.11
CA GLU A 79 3.47 2.48 12.56
C GLU A 79 4.01 3.67 11.77
N ALA A 80 5.10 4.30 12.22
CA ALA A 80 5.70 5.44 11.54
C ALA A 80 6.25 5.05 10.15
N GLU A 81 6.83 3.86 10.00
CA GLU A 81 7.28 3.36 8.69
C GLU A 81 6.11 3.03 7.78
N ILE A 82 5.04 2.46 8.31
CA ILE A 82 3.81 2.17 7.55
C ILE A 82 3.13 3.45 7.09
N ASP A 83 3.04 4.46 7.97
CA ASP A 83 2.44 5.75 7.65
C ASP A 83 3.29 6.50 6.61
N ALA A 84 4.61 6.51 6.75
CA ALA A 84 5.52 7.07 5.76
C ALA A 84 5.37 6.40 4.37
N TYR A 85 5.08 5.10 4.33
CA TYR A 85 4.82 4.37 3.09
C TYR A 85 3.47 4.77 2.47
N ILE A 86 2.42 4.89 3.27
CA ILE A 86 1.08 5.25 2.80
C ILE A 86 1.02 6.71 2.33
N ASP A 87 1.75 7.60 2.99
CA ASP A 87 1.78 9.05 2.71
C ASP A 87 2.73 9.43 1.56
N ASP A 88 3.50 8.48 1.05
CA ASP A 88 4.41 8.69 -0.08
C ASP A 88 3.62 8.85 -1.39
N ARG A 89 3.57 10.08 -1.88
CA ARG A 89 2.88 10.45 -3.12
C ARG A 89 3.47 9.77 -4.35
N ALA A 90 4.80 9.60 -4.41
CA ALA A 90 5.44 8.97 -5.56
C ALA A 90 5.11 7.48 -5.60
N GLU A 91 5.10 6.84 -4.44
CA GLU A 91 4.71 5.43 -4.33
C GLU A 91 3.22 5.23 -4.62
N LYS A 92 2.35 6.10 -4.11
CA LYS A 92 0.92 6.08 -4.45
C LYS A 92 0.70 6.18 -5.96
N GLN A 93 1.35 7.14 -6.61
CA GLN A 93 1.26 7.31 -8.07
C GLN A 93 1.73 6.04 -8.81
N ARG A 94 2.84 5.44 -8.38
CA ARG A 94 3.35 4.19 -8.95
C ARG A 94 2.34 3.06 -8.85
N LEU A 95 1.72 2.87 -7.69
CA LEU A 95 0.71 1.81 -7.47
C LEU A 95 -0.55 2.05 -8.31
N GLU A 96 -0.97 3.31 -8.46
CA GLU A 96 -2.08 3.67 -9.34
C GLU A 96 -1.77 3.40 -10.83
N ASP A 97 -0.55 3.70 -11.28
CA ASP A 97 -0.11 3.39 -12.64
C ASP A 97 -0.11 1.89 -12.92
N ILE A 98 0.34 1.08 -11.94
CA ILE A 98 0.27 -0.38 -12.03
C ILE A 98 -1.18 -0.86 -12.09
N ALA A 99 -2.06 -0.33 -11.23
CA ALA A 99 -3.48 -0.68 -11.23
C ALA A 99 -4.13 -0.36 -12.59
N ARG A 100 -3.87 0.83 -13.15
CA ARG A 100 -4.35 1.23 -14.49
C ARG A 100 -3.82 0.33 -15.59
N ALA A 101 -2.53 -0.02 -15.56
CA ALA A 101 -1.93 -0.94 -16.53
C ALA A 101 -2.55 -2.34 -16.45
N GLN A 102 -2.82 -2.86 -15.25
CA GLN A 102 -3.51 -4.15 -15.07
C GLN A 102 -4.95 -4.09 -15.58
N LEU A 103 -5.68 -3.02 -15.30
CA LEU A 103 -7.03 -2.83 -15.86
C LEU A 103 -7.00 -2.79 -17.39
N ALA A 104 -6.02 -2.08 -17.98
CA ALA A 104 -5.85 -2.04 -19.43
C ALA A 104 -5.56 -3.42 -20.03
N ALA A 105 -4.71 -4.22 -19.36
CA ALA A 105 -4.44 -5.59 -19.76
C ALA A 105 -5.68 -6.51 -19.68
N LEU A 106 -6.63 -6.19 -18.79
CA LEU A 106 -7.93 -6.85 -18.70
C LEU A 106 -8.96 -6.34 -19.72
N GLY A 107 -8.61 -5.34 -20.53
CA GLY A 107 -9.47 -4.77 -21.57
C GLY A 107 -10.20 -3.48 -21.18
N ALA A 108 -9.84 -2.83 -20.07
CA ALA A 108 -10.33 -1.49 -19.78
C ALA A 108 -9.66 -0.46 -20.70
N VAL A 109 -10.46 0.44 -21.28
CA VAL A 109 -10.04 1.46 -22.22
C VAL A 109 -10.50 2.81 -21.68
N VAL A 110 -9.58 3.75 -21.50
CA VAL A 110 -9.86 5.06 -20.88
C VAL A 110 -10.97 5.83 -21.62
N ALA A 111 -11.02 5.70 -22.95
CA ALA A 111 -12.03 6.35 -23.80
C ALA A 111 -13.38 5.59 -23.87
N ASP A 112 -13.49 4.40 -23.29
CA ASP A 112 -14.72 3.59 -23.25
C ASP A 112 -15.07 3.22 -21.79
N PRO A 113 -15.84 4.05 -21.07
CA PRO A 113 -16.27 3.72 -19.71
C PRO A 113 -17.02 2.38 -19.59
N ALA A 114 -17.72 1.93 -20.63
CA ALA A 114 -18.42 0.64 -20.61
C ALA A 114 -17.44 -0.55 -20.54
N SER A 115 -16.20 -0.37 -20.98
CA SER A 115 -15.13 -1.37 -20.80
C SER A 115 -14.84 -1.66 -19.33
N TYR A 116 -14.86 -0.65 -18.46
CA TYR A 116 -14.65 -0.83 -17.03
C TYR A 116 -15.78 -1.64 -16.40
N CYS A 117 -17.02 -1.45 -16.85
CA CYS A 117 -18.14 -2.28 -16.42
C CYS A 117 -17.97 -3.75 -16.81
N ARG A 118 -17.54 -4.04 -18.05
CA ARG A 118 -17.28 -5.41 -18.51
C ARG A 118 -16.17 -6.07 -17.69
N VAL A 119 -15.06 -5.34 -17.46
CA VAL A 119 -13.96 -5.81 -16.60
C VAL A 119 -14.48 -6.09 -15.19
N GLY A 120 -15.21 -5.16 -14.59
CA GLY A 120 -15.76 -5.33 -13.24
C GLY A 120 -16.68 -6.54 -13.11
N GLN A 121 -17.60 -6.74 -14.06
CA GLN A 121 -18.48 -7.92 -14.10
C GLN A 121 -17.69 -9.21 -14.21
N ALA A 122 -16.68 -9.25 -15.09
CA ALA A 122 -15.82 -10.42 -15.24
C ALA A 122 -15.05 -10.74 -13.95
N GLN A 123 -14.52 -9.73 -13.26
CA GLN A 123 -13.84 -9.90 -11.98
C GLN A 123 -14.79 -10.43 -10.89
N ILE A 124 -16.02 -9.91 -10.82
CA ILE A 124 -17.07 -10.39 -9.89
C ILE A 124 -17.42 -11.85 -10.19
N ALA A 125 -17.68 -12.19 -11.45
CA ALA A 125 -18.05 -13.53 -11.87
C ALA A 125 -16.93 -14.55 -11.59
N ALA A 126 -15.68 -14.17 -11.78
CA ALA A 126 -14.51 -14.99 -11.48
C ALA A 126 -14.13 -15.03 -9.99
N ASN A 127 -14.87 -14.32 -9.13
CA ASN A 127 -14.62 -14.24 -7.69
C ASN A 127 -13.16 -13.88 -7.34
N THR A 128 -12.56 -12.98 -8.13
CA THR A 128 -11.20 -12.52 -7.88
C THR A 128 -11.15 -11.61 -6.65
N ARG A 129 -9.94 -11.23 -6.18
CA ARG A 129 -9.82 -10.24 -5.12
C ARG A 129 -10.48 -8.91 -5.49
N VAL A 130 -10.34 -8.46 -6.74
CA VAL A 130 -10.98 -7.25 -7.26
C VAL A 130 -12.50 -7.43 -7.28
N GLY A 131 -13.02 -8.55 -7.80
CA GLY A 131 -14.46 -8.84 -7.81
C GLY A 131 -15.08 -8.95 -6.42
N TRP A 132 -14.36 -9.50 -5.46
CA TRP A 132 -14.80 -9.59 -4.07
C TRP A 132 -15.01 -8.20 -3.42
N LEU A 133 -14.28 -7.18 -3.90
CA LEU A 133 -14.41 -5.78 -3.50
C LEU A 133 -15.54 -5.02 -4.21
N LEU A 134 -16.21 -5.62 -5.20
CA LEU A 134 -17.23 -4.97 -6.03
C LEU A 134 -18.62 -5.59 -5.85
N ARG A 135 -19.69 -4.81 -6.04
CA ARG A 135 -21.07 -5.29 -6.07
C ARG A 135 -21.94 -4.55 -7.07
#